data_AF-A0A3B0SH72-F1
#
_entry.id   AF-A0A3B0SH72-F1
#
_cell.length_a   1.000
_cell.length_b   1.000
_cell.length_c   1.000
_cell.angle_alpha   90.00
_cell.angle_beta   90.00
_cell.angle_gamma   90.00
#
_symmetry.space_group_name_H-M   'P 1'
#
loop_
_entity.id
_entity.type
_entity.pdbx_description
1 polymer ?
#
loop_
_entity_poly.entity_id
_entity_poly.type
_entity_poly.pdbx_seq_one_letter_code
_entity_poly.pdbx_strand_id
1 'polypeptide(L)' 'MTDIITYEVPADFAKSSHVDNDKYLALYQQSMDDPEKFWGEMGRRIDWIKPFAQVKDTSFAKDDLHINWYKDG' A
#
# COMPACT_ATOMS: atom_id res chain seq x y z
N MET A 1 -15.05 -8.35 28.54
CA MET A 1 -14.80 -7.90 27.16
C MET A 1 -15.04 -6.41 27.16
N THR A 2 -14.08 -5.60 26.71
CA THR A 2 -14.26 -4.15 26.62
C THR A 2 -15.25 -3.85 25.50
N ASP A 3 -16.21 -2.97 25.73
CA ASP A 3 -17.14 -2.54 24.68
C ASP A 3 -16.37 -1.82 23.57
N ILE A 4 -16.49 -2.31 22.33
CA ILE A 4 -15.93 -1.66 21.15
C ILE A 4 -16.98 -0.67 20.66
N ILE A 5 -16.73 0.61 20.86
CA ILE A 5 -17.55 1.68 20.30
C ILE A 5 -17.08 1.94 18.87
N THR A 6 -17.95 1.71 17.88
CA THR A 6 -17.72 2.04 16.47
C THR A 6 -18.54 3.25 16.05
N TYR A 7 -17.96 4.13 15.24
CA TYR A 7 -18.66 5.29 14.65
C TYR A 7 -18.83 5.06 13.16
N GLU A 8 -20.05 5.27 12.67
CA GLU A 8 -20.31 5.19 11.23
C GLU A 8 -19.65 6.34 10.49
N VAL A 9 -19.28 6.07 9.24
CA VAL A 9 -18.71 7.07 8.35
C VAL A 9 -19.81 8.05 7.94
N PRO A 10 -19.65 9.36 8.18
CA PRO A 10 -20.64 10.36 7.76
C PRO A 10 -20.87 10.33 6.24
N ALA A 11 -22.13 10.46 5.81
CA ALA A 11 -22.51 10.31 4.41
C ALA A 11 -21.78 11.29 3.46
N ASP A 12 -21.53 12.52 3.88
CA ASP A 12 -20.84 13.50 3.05
C ASP A 12 -19.33 13.19 2.90
N PHE A 13 -18.75 12.52 3.90
CA PHE A 13 -17.39 12.00 3.80
C PHE A 13 -17.34 10.79 2.85
N ALA A 14 -18.29 9.86 2.98
CA ALA A 14 -18.37 8.69 2.12
C ALA A 14 -18.44 9.08 0.62
N LYS A 15 -19.25 10.08 0.27
CA LYS A 15 -19.41 10.58 -1.11
C LYS A 15 -18.14 11.13 -1.76
N SER A 16 -17.23 11.70 -0.96
CA SER A 16 -16.01 12.36 -1.45
C SER A 16 -14.74 11.53 -1.25
N SER A 17 -14.85 10.39 -0.58
CA SER A 17 -13.74 9.49 -0.33
C SER A 17 -13.24 8.80 -1.61
N HIS A 18 -11.92 8.59 -1.70
CA HIS A 18 -11.32 7.88 -2.84
C HIS A 18 -11.45 6.36 -2.76
N VAL A 19 -11.76 5.85 -1.57
CA VAL A 19 -11.79 4.44 -1.20
C VAL A 19 -12.86 4.23 -0.13
N ASP A 20 -13.78 3.33 -0.39
CA ASP A 20 -14.73 2.79 0.59
C ASP A 20 -14.16 1.51 1.24
N ASN A 21 -14.93 0.89 2.13
CA ASN A 21 -14.46 -0.30 2.85
C ASN A 21 -14.12 -1.47 1.91
N ASP A 22 -14.98 -1.76 0.94
CA ASP A 22 -14.80 -2.91 0.06
C ASP A 22 -13.57 -2.71 -0.85
N LYS A 23 -13.41 -1.49 -1.37
CA LYS A 23 -12.22 -1.13 -2.14
C LYS A 23 -10.97 -1.14 -1.26
N TYR A 24 -11.04 -0.70 -0.01
CA TYR A 24 -9.92 -0.78 0.93
C TYR A 24 -9.48 -2.24 1.13
N LEU A 25 -10.42 -3.14 1.42
CA LEU A 25 -10.12 -4.55 1.65
C LEU A 25 -9.51 -5.19 0.40
N ALA A 26 -10.03 -4.88 -0.79
CA ALA A 26 -9.47 -5.37 -2.05
C ALA A 26 -8.04 -4.87 -2.30
N LEU A 27 -7.79 -3.56 -2.13
CA LEU A 27 -6.47 -2.96 -2.31
C LEU A 27 -5.48 -3.49 -1.26
N TYR A 28 -5.92 -3.64 -0.01
CA TYR A 28 -5.11 -4.19 1.07
C TYR A 28 -4.70 -5.62 0.76
N GLN A 29 -5.67 -6.48 0.38
CA GLN A 29 -5.41 -7.85 -0.01
C GLN A 29 -4.40 -7.92 -1.16
N GLN A 30 -4.59 -7.12 -2.22
CA GLN A 30 -3.65 -7.06 -3.33
C GLN A 30 -2.25 -6.63 -2.89
N SER A 31 -2.13 -5.63 -2.01
CA SER A 31 -0.85 -5.14 -1.51
C SER A 31 -0.07 -6.18 -0.69
N MET A 32 -0.77 -7.16 -0.12
CA MET A 32 -0.21 -8.24 0.67
C MET A 32 0.14 -9.46 -0.19
N ASP A 33 -0.76 -9.84 -1.11
CA ASP A 33 -0.60 -11.03 -1.95
C ASP A 33 0.41 -10.82 -3.08
N ASP A 34 0.42 -9.63 -3.71
CA ASP A 34 1.33 -9.28 -4.80
C ASP A 34 1.87 -7.84 -4.60
N PRO A 35 2.77 -7.64 -3.63
CA PRO A 35 3.31 -6.33 -3.30
C PRO A 35 4.10 -5.71 -4.47
N GLU A 36 4.82 -6.52 -5.26
CA GLU A 36 5.58 -6.05 -6.43
C GLU A 36 4.65 -5.40 -7.46
N LYS A 37 3.55 -6.08 -7.83
CA LYS A 37 2.58 -5.53 -8.77
C LYS A 37 1.86 -4.30 -8.21
N PHE A 38 1.32 -4.40 -7.00
CA PHE A 38 0.55 -3.32 -6.39
C PHE A 38 1.39 -2.06 -6.23
N TRP A 39 2.57 -2.17 -5.61
CA TRP A 39 3.44 -1.03 -5.39
C TRP A 39 4.10 -0.56 -6.69
N GLY A 40 4.33 -1.43 -7.67
CA GLY A 40 4.76 -1.03 -9.01
C GLY A 40 3.75 -0.14 -9.72
N GLU A 41 2.44 -0.40 -9.59
CA GLU A 41 1.39 0.48 -10.09
C GLU A 41 1.32 1.79 -9.29
N MET A 42 1.38 1.71 -7.96
CA MET A 42 1.32 2.89 -7.10
C MET A 42 2.54 3.81 -7.24
N GLY A 43 3.74 3.27 -7.47
CA GLY A 43 4.98 4.03 -7.63
C GLY A 43 5.02 4.88 -8.90
N ARG A 44 4.25 4.49 -9.93
CA ARG A 44 4.16 5.22 -11.22
C ARG A 44 3.36 6.52 -11.14
N ARG A 45 2.71 6.81 -10.01
CA ARG A 45 2.02 8.09 -9.79
C ARG A 45 2.97 9.25 -9.50
N ILE A 46 4.26 8.96 -9.32
CA ILE A 46 5.32 9.94 -9.08
C ILE A 46 6.11 10.11 -10.38
N ASP A 47 6.53 11.34 -10.67
CA ASP A 47 7.43 11.61 -11.78
C ASP A 47 8.87 11.24 -11.40
N TRP A 48 9.40 10.22 -12.08
CA TRP A 48 10.76 9.73 -11.86
C TRP A 48 11.73 10.35 -12.86
N ILE A 49 12.92 10.74 -12.40
CA ILE A 49 14.02 11.13 -13.28
C ILE A 49 14.48 9.89 -14.07
N LYS A 50 14.60 8.75 -13.40
CA LYS A 50 14.86 7.44 -14.00
C LYS A 50 13.77 6.46 -13.55
N PRO A 51 13.06 5.76 -14.45
CA PRO A 51 12.13 4.74 -14.03
C PRO A 51 12.83 3.61 -13.27
N PHE A 52 12.28 3.21 -12.13
CA PHE A 52 12.72 2.02 -11.40
C PHE A 52 12.38 0.74 -12.19
N ALA A 53 13.21 -0.30 -12.06
CA ALA A 53 12.89 -1.63 -12.54
C ALA A 53 12.57 -2.60 -11.40
N GLN A 54 13.06 -2.33 -10.18
CA GLN A 54 12.78 -3.16 -9.00
C GLN A 54 11.92 -2.42 -8.00
N VAL A 55 10.76 -2.99 -7.64
CA VAL A 55 9.82 -2.34 -6.70
C VAL A 55 10.26 -2.57 -5.26
N LYS A 56 10.52 -3.82 -4.85
CA LYS A 56 10.80 -4.18 -3.47
C LYS A 56 12.00 -5.13 -3.36
N ASP A 57 12.87 -4.85 -2.40
CA ASP A 57 14.00 -5.70 -2.04
C ASP A 57 14.22 -5.54 -0.53
N THR A 58 13.57 -6.39 0.26
CA THR A 58 13.55 -6.25 1.71
C THR A 58 13.75 -7.60 2.38
N SER A 59 14.64 -7.64 3.36
CA SER A 59 14.84 -8.77 4.25
C SER A 59 14.93 -8.26 5.67
N PHE A 60 14.21 -8.93 6.58
CA PHE A 60 14.29 -8.69 8.02
C PHE A 60 15.11 -9.77 8.73
N ALA A 61 15.76 -10.64 7.98
CA ALA A 61 16.68 -11.62 8.54
C ALA A 61 17.86 -10.89 9.19
N LYS A 62 18.27 -11.33 10.38
CA LYS A 62 19.30 -10.63 11.17
C LYS A 62 20.64 -10.51 10.42
N ASP A 63 20.97 -11.52 9.64
CA ASP A 63 22.20 -11.68 8.86
C ASP A 63 22.14 -11.05 7.45
N ASP A 64 20.96 -10.67 6.99
CA ASP A 64 20.71 -10.05 5.69
C ASP A 64 19.72 -8.88 5.83
N LEU A 65 19.81 -8.10 6.91
CA LEU A 65 18.85 -7.03 7.18
C LEU A 65 19.04 -5.89 6.17
N HIS A 66 18.08 -5.73 5.27
CA HIS A 66 18.06 -4.65 4.29
C HIS A 66 16.62 -4.25 3.95
N ILE A 67 16.39 -2.97 3.66
CA ILE A 67 15.07 -2.46 3.28
C ILE A 67 15.26 -1.48 2.12
N ASN A 68 15.07 -1.95 0.90
CA ASN A 68 15.17 -1.14 -0.30
C ASN A 68 13.85 -1.15 -1.06
N TRP A 69 13.45 0.02 -1.54
CA TRP A 69 12.27 0.23 -2.38
C TRP A 69 12.66 1.09 -3.57
N TYR A 70 12.27 0.69 -4.79
CA TYR A 70 12.56 1.43 -6.02
C TYR A 70 14.05 1.78 -6.19
N LYS A 71 14.94 0.90 -5.75
CA LYS A 71 16.36 1.21 -5.46
C LYS A 71 17.16 1.70 -6.66
N ASP A 72 16.65 1.46 -7.85
CA ASP A 72 17.31 1.74 -9.12
C ASP A 72 16.65 2.88 -9.93
N GLY A 73 15.62 3.53 -9.38
CA GLY A 73 14.95 4.72 -9.95
C GLY A 73 15.43 6.05 -9.36
#